data_AF-A0A7C5HI72-F1
#
_entry.id   AF-A0A7C5HI72-F1
#
_cell.length_a   1.000
_cell.length_b   1.000
_cell.length_c   1.000
_cell.angle_alpha   90.00
_cell.angle_beta   90.00
_cell.angle_gamma   90.00
#
_symmetry.space_group_name_H-M   'P 1'
#
loop_
_entity.id
_entity.type
_entity.pdbx_description
1 polymer ?
#
loop_
_entity_poly.entity_id
_entity_poly.type
_entity_poly.pdbx_seq_one_letter_code
_entity_poly.pdbx_strand_id
1 'polypeptide(L)'
;MPLAKFLKEMKQSFSLHPIAAHFSNGLIPVAVLYLLLTLYDGSLFFEHTVVHLLLVTLLAVPFSFYSGIRDWKTKYKGAKAPVFQKKIRLSIVLLVAGVLAAAIRLAVPEVMQTGGPLAWLYVVSLLVMLPTVVLLGHHGGKLSAGQRSERYR
;
A
#
# COMPACT_ATOMS: atom_id res chain seq x y z
N MET A 1 -23.02 -15.93 21.97
CA MET A 1 -23.14 -14.45 21.82
C MET A 1 -24.15 -14.16 20.72
N PRO A 2 -25.14 -13.26 20.91
CA PRO A 2 -26.17 -13.02 19.89
C PRO A 2 -25.58 -12.34 18.65
N LEU A 3 -25.94 -12.82 17.45
CA LEU A 3 -25.46 -12.30 16.16
C LEU A 3 -25.65 -10.78 16.02
N ALA A 4 -26.80 -10.25 16.49
CA ALA A 4 -27.09 -8.83 16.46
C ALA A 4 -26.11 -7.98 17.30
N LYS A 5 -25.69 -8.51 18.46
CA LYS A 5 -24.69 -7.84 19.31
C LYS A 5 -23.32 -7.83 18.63
N PHE A 6 -22.92 -8.97 18.04
CA PHE A 6 -21.68 -9.09 17.28
C PHE A 6 -21.63 -8.12 16.08
N LEU A 7 -22.69 -8.08 15.26
CA LEU A 7 -22.77 -7.17 14.10
C LEU A 7 -22.72 -5.69 14.52
N LYS A 8 -23.36 -5.34 15.64
CA LYS A 8 -23.29 -3.98 16.20
C LYS A 8 -21.87 -3.62 16.63
N GLU A 9 -21.18 -4.52 17.33
CA GLU A 9 -19.79 -4.34 17.77
C GLU A 9 -18.81 -4.25 16.58
N MET A 10 -18.99 -5.08 15.56
CA MET A 10 -18.24 -5.00 14.32
C MET A 10 -18.42 -3.64 13.64
N LYS A 11 -19.66 -3.16 13.50
CA LYS A 11 -19.94 -1.85 12.90
C LYS A 11 -19.28 -0.69 13.66
N GLN A 12 -19.19 -0.80 14.99
CA GLN A 12 -18.58 0.23 15.84
C GLN A 12 -17.05 0.22 15.82
N SER A 13 -16.44 -0.96 15.67
CA SER A 13 -14.98 -1.12 15.67
C SER A 13 -14.35 -1.07 14.27
N PHE A 14 -15.14 -1.26 13.21
CA PHE A 14 -14.65 -1.29 11.84
C PHE A 14 -14.03 0.04 11.41
N SER A 15 -12.76 -0.01 10.99
CA SER A 15 -12.02 1.14 10.50
C SER A 15 -11.48 0.83 9.11
N LEU A 16 -12.13 1.39 8.09
CA LEU A 16 -11.79 1.12 6.69
C LEU A 16 -10.35 1.52 6.34
N HIS A 17 -9.88 2.65 6.87
CA HIS A 17 -8.55 3.18 6.54
C HIS A 17 -7.40 2.26 6.95
N PRO A 18 -7.28 1.83 8.23
CA PRO A 18 -6.28 0.85 8.62
C PRO A 18 -6.35 -0.44 7.82
N ILE A 19 -7.55 -1.00 7.61
CA ILE A 19 -7.72 -2.24 6.86
C ILE A 19 -7.13 -2.12 5.45
N ALA A 20 -7.56 -1.11 4.69
CA ALA A 20 -7.08 -0.89 3.34
C ALA A 20 -5.58 -0.53 3.29
N ALA A 21 -5.07 0.23 4.25
CA ALA A 21 -3.63 0.57 4.32
C ALA A 21 -2.75 -0.65 4.65
N HIS A 22 -3.25 -1.58 5.46
CA HIS A 22 -2.51 -2.80 5.79
C HIS A 22 -2.39 -3.75 4.60
N PHE A 23 -3.37 -3.78 3.69
CA PHE A 23 -3.23 -4.55 2.44
C PHE A 23 -1.99 -4.12 1.65
N SER A 24 -1.86 -2.83 1.32
CA SER A 24 -0.67 -2.35 0.59
C SER A 24 0.63 -2.59 1.36
N ASN A 25 0.61 -2.42 2.69
CA ASN A 25 1.79 -2.63 3.51
C ASN A 25 2.21 -4.10 3.64
N GLY A 26 1.27 -5.05 3.53
CA GLY A 26 1.56 -6.47 3.57
C GLY A 26 1.92 -7.05 2.20
N LEU A 27 1.19 -6.65 1.15
CA LEU A 27 1.34 -7.26 -0.17
C LEU A 27 2.58 -6.78 -0.93
N ILE A 28 2.98 -5.51 -0.79
CA ILE A 28 4.14 -4.97 -1.51
C ILE A 28 5.47 -5.61 -1.09
N PRO A 29 5.77 -5.81 0.22
CA PRO A 29 6.96 -6.56 0.61
C PRO A 29 7.01 -7.97 0.03
N VAL A 30 5.87 -8.66 -0.02
CA VAL A 30 5.76 -9.98 -0.63
C VAL A 30 5.97 -9.89 -2.15
N ALA A 31 5.35 -8.92 -2.83
CA ALA A 31 5.55 -8.71 -4.26
C ALA A 31 7.03 -8.46 -4.61
N VAL A 32 7.74 -7.67 -3.79
CA VAL A 32 9.17 -7.44 -3.98
C VAL A 32 9.99 -8.70 -3.72
N LEU A 33 9.63 -9.52 -2.72
CA LEU A 33 10.29 -10.82 -2.52
C LEU A 33 10.16 -11.71 -3.78
N TYR A 34 8.97 -11.82 -4.35
CA TYR A 34 8.74 -12.59 -5.58
C TYR A 34 9.43 -11.96 -6.80
N LEU A 35 9.55 -10.63 -6.85
CA LEU A 35 10.34 -9.94 -7.87
C LEU A 35 11.82 -10.34 -7.78
N LEU A 36 12.39 -10.38 -6.58
CA LEU A 36 13.78 -10.81 -6.39
C LEU A 36 13.99 -12.27 -6.83
N LEU A 37 13.03 -13.15 -6.54
CA LEU A 37 13.04 -14.53 -7.05
C LEU A 37 12.96 -14.58 -8.58
N THR A 38 12.12 -13.74 -9.18
CA THR A 38 12.04 -13.58 -10.65
C THR A 38 13.37 -13.14 -11.24
N LEU A 39 14.06 -12.18 -10.61
CA LEU A 39 15.36 -11.69 -11.10
C LEU A 39 16.49 -12.71 -10.92
N TYR A 40 16.40 -13.57 -9.91
CA TYR A 40 17.39 -14.62 -9.66
C TYR A 40 17.23 -15.81 -10.61
N ASP A 41 16.01 -16.30 -10.77
CA ASP A 41 15.70 -17.54 -11.52
C ASP A 41 15.32 -17.26 -12.99
N GLY A 42 14.89 -16.04 -13.32
CA GLY A 42 14.34 -15.69 -14.63
C GLY A 42 12.94 -16.24 -14.91
N SER A 43 12.35 -16.97 -13.96
CA SER A 43 11.06 -17.65 -14.14
C SER A 43 9.86 -16.72 -14.01
N LEU A 44 8.98 -16.80 -15.01
CA LEU A 44 7.68 -16.10 -15.01
C LEU A 44 6.73 -16.59 -13.93
N PHE A 45 6.96 -17.79 -13.37
CA PHE A 45 6.16 -18.32 -12.29
C PHE A 45 6.10 -17.36 -11.10
N PHE A 46 7.26 -16.81 -10.70
CA PHE A 46 7.33 -15.82 -9.64
C PHE A 46 6.79 -14.46 -10.09
N GLU A 47 7.07 -14.06 -11.33
CA GLU A 47 6.64 -12.79 -11.91
C GLU A 47 5.12 -12.64 -11.90
N HIS A 48 4.40 -13.68 -12.32
CA HIS A 48 2.95 -13.67 -12.29
C HIS A 48 2.42 -13.41 -10.88
N THR A 49 3.06 -13.93 -9.84
CA THR A 49 2.68 -13.64 -8.45
C THR A 49 2.86 -12.15 -8.12
N VAL A 50 3.94 -11.52 -8.59
CA VAL A 50 4.14 -10.06 -8.47
C VAL A 50 2.97 -9.29 -9.07
N VAL A 51 2.52 -9.68 -10.27
CA VAL A 51 1.39 -9.02 -10.95
C VAL A 51 0.09 -9.13 -10.16
N HIS A 52 -0.27 -10.32 -9.69
CA HIS A 52 -1.50 -10.49 -8.90
C HIS A 52 -1.47 -9.63 -7.62
N LEU A 53 -0.35 -9.62 -6.90
CA LEU A 53 -0.18 -8.82 -5.69
C LEU A 53 -0.21 -7.31 -5.96
N LEU A 54 0.37 -6.88 -7.08
CA LEU A 54 0.33 -5.49 -7.53
C LEU A 54 -1.11 -5.05 -7.83
N LEU A 55 -1.88 -5.85 -8.58
CA LEU A 55 -3.27 -5.53 -8.92
C LEU A 55 -4.16 -5.45 -7.67
N VAL A 56 -4.04 -6.40 -6.74
CA VAL A 56 -4.78 -6.35 -5.47
C VAL A 56 -4.39 -5.12 -4.66
N THR A 57 -3.11 -4.76 -4.65
CA THR A 57 -2.65 -3.53 -3.98
C THR A 57 -3.25 -2.29 -4.61
N LEU A 58 -3.26 -2.18 -5.94
CA LEU A 58 -3.85 -1.06 -6.67
C LEU A 58 -5.35 -0.91 -6.44
N LEU A 59 -6.06 -2.01 -6.21
CA LEU A 59 -7.46 -1.95 -5.79
C LEU A 59 -7.59 -1.36 -4.38
N ALA A 60 -6.69 -1.70 -3.45
CA ALA A 60 -6.74 -1.22 -2.07
C ALA A 60 -6.31 0.25 -1.89
N VAL A 61 -5.37 0.74 -2.71
CA VAL A 61 -4.78 2.08 -2.58
C VAL A 61 -5.83 3.22 -2.64
N PRO A 62 -6.77 3.27 -3.60
CA PRO A 62 -7.82 4.29 -3.64
C PRO A 62 -8.68 4.32 -2.38
N PHE A 63 -9.08 3.16 -1.86
CA PHE A 63 -9.86 3.07 -0.62
C PHE A 63 -9.06 3.56 0.57
N SER A 64 -7.79 3.14 0.68
CA SER A 64 -6.87 3.59 1.73
C SER A 64 -6.67 5.11 1.71
N PHE A 65 -6.44 5.68 0.53
CA PHE A 65 -6.21 7.11 0.33
C PHE A 65 -7.44 7.94 0.70
N TYR A 66 -8.60 7.59 0.13
CA TYR A 66 -9.85 8.32 0.39
C TYR A 66 -10.26 8.27 1.86
N SER A 67 -10.25 7.07 2.44
CA SER A 67 -10.59 6.88 3.86
C SER A 67 -9.57 7.57 4.78
N GLY A 68 -8.30 7.65 4.38
CA GLY A 68 -7.25 8.39 5.11
C GLY A 68 -7.48 9.90 5.11
N ILE A 69 -7.87 10.48 3.96
CA ILE A 69 -8.24 11.90 3.90
C ILE A 69 -9.49 12.18 4.75
N ARG A 70 -10.49 11.29 4.70
CA ARG A 70 -11.68 11.41 5.54
C ARG A 70 -11.31 11.39 7.02
N ASP A 71 -10.51 10.42 7.47
CA ASP A 71 -10.06 10.31 8.86
C ASP A 71 -9.22 11.53 9.28
N TRP A 72 -8.36 12.04 8.40
CA TRP A 72 -7.61 13.27 8.65
C TRP A 72 -8.52 14.48 8.88
N LYS A 73 -9.57 14.66 8.07
CA LYS A 73 -10.53 15.76 8.23
C LYS A 73 -11.42 15.61 9.46
N THR A 74 -11.92 14.40 9.74
CA THR A 74 -12.92 14.19 10.81
C THR A 74 -12.30 13.90 12.18
N LYS A 75 -11.34 12.99 12.27
CA LYS A 75 -10.73 12.56 13.54
C LYS A 75 -9.60 13.50 13.97
N TYR A 76 -8.82 14.00 13.02
CA TYR A 76 -7.68 14.88 13.28
C TYR A 76 -7.96 16.36 12.97
N LYS A 77 -9.23 16.71 12.71
CA LYS A 77 -9.70 18.08 12.44
C LYS A 77 -8.88 18.83 11.37
N GLY A 78 -8.31 18.10 10.41
CA GLY A 78 -7.47 18.67 9.35
C GLY A 78 -6.13 19.25 9.84
N ALA A 79 -5.60 18.75 10.96
CA ALA A 79 -4.34 19.23 11.53
C ALA A 79 -3.21 19.21 10.48
N LYS A 80 -2.52 20.35 10.31
CA LYS A 80 -1.42 20.51 9.33
C LYS A 80 -0.08 19.93 9.82
N ALA A 81 -0.12 18.82 10.56
CA ALA A 81 1.10 18.21 11.07
C ALA A 81 1.95 17.61 9.92
N PRO A 82 3.29 17.70 9.98
CA PRO A 82 4.18 17.20 8.93
C PRO A 82 3.98 15.71 8.59
N VAL A 83 3.52 14.92 9.55
CA VAL A 83 3.23 13.49 9.37
C VAL A 83 2.12 13.24 8.34
N PHE A 84 1.07 14.07 8.31
CA PHE A 84 -0.03 13.91 7.33
C PHE A 84 0.45 14.25 5.92
N GLN A 85 1.23 15.32 5.78
CA GLN A 85 1.79 15.73 4.49
C GLN A 85 2.74 14.67 3.92
N LYS A 86 3.60 14.09 4.77
CA LYS A 86 4.46 12.96 4.38
C LYS A 86 3.63 11.76 3.92
N LYS A 87 2.58 11.37 4.65
CA LYS A 87 1.70 10.26 4.26
C LYS A 87 1.02 10.52 2.91
N ILE A 88 0.49 11.72 2.66
CA ILE A 88 -0.16 12.05 1.38
C ILE A 88 0.84 11.92 0.23
N ARG A 89 2.05 12.49 0.37
CA ARG A 89 3.11 12.40 -0.66
C ARG A 89 3.51 10.95 -0.92
N LEU A 90 3.74 10.16 0.13
CA LEU A 90 4.09 8.75 0.00
C LEU A 90 2.97 7.94 -0.65
N SER A 91 1.70 8.21 -0.34
CA SER A 91 0.58 7.55 -1.00
C SER A 91 0.47 7.91 -2.49
N ILE A 92 0.79 9.14 -2.88
CA ILE A 92 0.87 9.53 -4.29
C ILE A 92 2.01 8.78 -4.98
N VAL A 93 3.20 8.71 -4.37
CA VAL A 93 4.33 7.93 -4.90
C VAL A 93 3.95 6.47 -5.09
N LEU A 94 3.30 5.85 -4.09
CA LEU A 94 2.84 4.47 -4.16
C LEU A 94 1.86 4.26 -5.33
N LEU A 95 0.90 5.17 -5.49
CA LEU A 95 -0.09 5.09 -6.56
C LEU A 95 0.57 5.23 -7.94
N VAL A 96 1.43 6.24 -8.13
CA VAL A 96 2.11 6.48 -9.41
C VAL A 96 3.01 5.31 -9.76
N ALA A 97 3.84 4.83 -8.84
CA ALA A 97 4.73 3.70 -9.07
C ALA A 97 3.94 2.42 -9.37
N GLY A 98 2.86 2.16 -8.63
CA GLY A 98 2.01 1.00 -8.86
C GLY A 98 1.30 1.05 -10.21
N VAL A 99 0.70 2.19 -10.56
CA VAL A 99 0.03 2.38 -11.86
C VAL A 99 1.01 2.27 -13.00
N LEU A 100 2.22 2.85 -12.88
CA LEU A 100 3.27 2.73 -13.88
C LEU A 100 3.68 1.26 -14.07
N ALA A 101 3.96 0.55 -12.98
CA ALA A 101 4.32 -0.87 -13.05
C ALA A 101 3.21 -1.71 -13.71
N ALA A 102 1.95 -1.49 -13.32
CA ALA A 102 0.82 -2.21 -13.90
C ALA A 102 0.61 -1.85 -15.37
N ALA A 103 0.73 -0.57 -15.74
CA ALA A 103 0.58 -0.13 -17.13
C ALA A 103 1.66 -0.75 -18.03
N ILE A 104 2.93 -0.78 -17.59
CA ILE A 104 4.01 -1.44 -18.33
C ILE A 104 3.68 -2.92 -18.52
N ARG A 105 3.29 -3.61 -17.44
CA ARG A 105 3.03 -5.05 -17.48
C ARG A 105 1.81 -5.44 -18.30
N LEU A 106 0.78 -4.59 -18.35
CA LEU A 106 -0.43 -4.82 -19.15
C LEU A 106 -0.21 -4.47 -20.63
N ALA A 107 0.60 -3.44 -20.93
CA ALA A 107 0.92 -3.05 -22.30
C ALA A 107 1.94 -3.98 -22.95
N VAL A 108 2.92 -4.48 -22.18
CA VAL A 108 3.95 -5.40 -22.64
C VAL A 108 3.99 -6.62 -21.71
N PRO A 109 3.16 -7.64 -21.96
CA PRO A 109 3.06 -8.80 -21.06
C PRO A 109 4.38 -9.56 -20.88
N GLU A 110 5.23 -9.55 -21.90
CA GLU A 110 6.52 -10.25 -21.90
C GLU A 110 7.69 -9.37 -21.46
N VAL A 111 7.43 -8.23 -20.79
CA VAL A 111 8.45 -7.21 -20.46
C VAL A 111 9.69 -7.80 -19.76
N MET A 112 9.49 -8.78 -18.87
CA MET A 112 10.59 -9.43 -18.14
C MET A 112 11.40 -10.42 -18.99
N GLN A 113 10.83 -10.96 -20.07
CA GLN A 113 11.55 -11.82 -21.03
C GLN A 113 12.28 -11.01 -22.09
N THR A 114 11.65 -9.94 -22.59
CA THR A 114 12.28 -9.05 -23.58
C THR A 114 13.47 -8.29 -22.98
N GLY A 115 13.43 -8.04 -21.67
CA GLY A 115 14.46 -7.28 -20.97
C GLY A 115 14.53 -5.82 -21.42
N GLY A 116 15.70 -5.20 -21.26
CA GLY A 116 15.96 -3.82 -21.69
C GLY A 116 15.44 -2.73 -20.75
N PRO A 117 15.45 -1.46 -21.20
CA PRO A 117 15.15 -0.31 -20.34
C PRO A 117 13.73 -0.33 -19.74
N LEU A 118 12.75 -0.82 -20.48
CA LEU A 118 11.36 -0.89 -20.02
C LEU A 118 11.18 -1.91 -18.88
N ALA A 119 11.89 -3.04 -18.94
CA ALA A 119 11.93 -4.03 -17.87
C ALA A 119 12.53 -3.45 -16.59
N TRP A 120 13.64 -2.71 -16.71
CA TRP A 120 14.23 -2.03 -15.56
C TRP A 120 13.34 -0.94 -15.00
N LEU A 121 12.59 -0.21 -15.83
CA LEU A 121 11.60 0.76 -15.35
C LEU A 121 10.48 0.07 -14.54
N TYR A 122 9.99 -1.09 -15.00
CA TYR A 122 9.04 -1.92 -14.26
C TYR A 122 9.61 -2.38 -12.90
N VAL A 123 10.83 -2.95 -12.91
CA VAL A 123 11.53 -3.41 -11.71
C VAL A 123 11.74 -2.26 -10.71
N VAL A 124 12.27 -1.12 -11.16
CA VAL A 124 12.52 0.05 -10.30
C VAL A 124 11.21 0.59 -9.73
N SER A 125 10.13 0.62 -10.51
CA SER A 125 8.82 1.06 -10.04
C SER A 125 8.36 0.20 -8.86
N LEU A 126 8.47 -1.13 -8.97
CA LEU A 126 8.15 -2.06 -7.87
C LEU A 126 9.09 -1.89 -6.67
N LEU A 127 10.40 -1.76 -6.90
CA LEU A 127 11.37 -1.57 -5.82
C LEU A 127 11.15 -0.28 -5.04
N VAL A 128 10.72 0.81 -5.69
CA VAL A 128 10.38 2.09 -5.02
C VAL A 128 9.13 1.95 -4.14
N MET A 129 8.20 1.04 -4.47
CA MET A 129 7.02 0.82 -3.63
C MET A 129 7.38 0.28 -2.25
N LEU A 130 8.45 -0.52 -2.11
CA LEU A 130 8.88 -1.10 -0.83
C LEU A 130 9.22 -0.06 0.25
N PRO A 131 10.21 0.85 0.06
CA PRO A 131 10.48 1.88 1.06
C PRO A 131 9.27 2.80 1.26
N THR A 132 8.43 2.98 0.24
CA THR A 132 7.22 3.79 0.34
C THR A 132 6.22 3.20 1.34
N VAL A 133 5.91 1.90 1.26
CA VAL A 133 4.98 1.24 2.21
C VAL A 133 5.56 1.11 3.61
N VAL A 134 6.88 0.90 3.74
CA VAL A 134 7.58 0.89 5.03
C VAL A 134 7.44 2.24 5.72
N LEU A 135 7.70 3.34 5.01
CA LEU A 135 7.58 4.70 5.55
C LEU A 135 6.13 5.07 5.85
N LEU A 136 5.16 4.62 5.04
CA LEU A 136 3.73 4.79 5.32
C LEU A 136 3.34 4.08 6.63
N GLY A 137 3.82 2.85 6.83
CA GLY A 137 3.63 2.09 8.07
C GLY A 137 4.25 2.79 9.28
N HIS A 138 5.51 3.24 9.17
CA HIS A 138 6.21 3.99 10.22
C HIS A 138 5.46 5.26 10.64
N HIS A 139 5.02 6.06 9.68
CA HIS A 139 4.25 7.27 9.96
C HIS A 139 2.85 6.97 10.52
N GLY A 140 2.23 5.86 10.12
CA GLY A 140 1.00 5.36 10.73
C GLY A 140 1.20 4.98 12.21
N GLY A 141 2.26 4.25 12.52
CA GLY A 141 2.60 3.86 13.89
C GLY A 141 2.83 5.06 14.81
N LYS A 142 3.51 6.11 14.31
CA LYS A 142 3.72 7.36 15.07
C LYS A 142 2.41 8.07 15.45
N LEU A 143 1.42 8.07 14.56
CA LEU A 143 0.11 8.67 14.84
C LEU A 143 -0.63 7.90 15.94
N SER A 144 -0.64 6.57 15.85
CA SER A 144 -1.27 5.71 16.84
C SER A 144 -0.59 5.82 18.22
N ALA A 145 0.75 5.87 18.25
CA ALA A 145 1.51 6.05 19.48
C ALA A 145 1.27 7.43 20.13
N GLY A 146 1.25 8.51 19.32
CA GLY A 146 0.96 9.85 19.81
C GLY A 146 -0.45 9.98 20.42
N GLN A 147 -1.46 9.39 19.77
CA GLN A 147 -2.82 9.34 20.32
C GLN A 147 -2.89 8.58 21.65
N ARG A 148 -2.09 7.51 21.81
CA ARG A 148 -2.03 6.77 23.06
C ARG A 148 -1.45 7.63 24.18
N SER A 149 -0.41 8.41 23.93
CA SER A 149 0.17 9.30 24.94
C SER A 149 -0.77 10.43 25.40
N GLU A 150 -1.61 10.98 24.51
CA GLU A 150 -2.59 12.01 24.90
C GLU A 150 -3.74 11.44 25.73
N ARG A 151 -4.09 10.16 25.57
CA ARG A 151 -5.19 9.52 26.31
C ARG A 151 -4.87 9.24 27.79
N TYR A 152 -3.58 9.21 28.15
CA TYR A 152 -3.11 9.00 29.53
C TYR A 152 -2.59 10.28 30.19
N ARG A 153 -2.82 11.44 29.58
CA ARG A 153 -2.62 12.76 30.16
C ARG A 153 -3.97 13.37 30.51
#